data_AF-A0A8T6SWM4-F1
#
_entry.id   AF-A0A8T6SWM4-F1
#
_cell.length_a   1.000
_cell.length_b   1.000
_cell.length_c   1.000
_cell.angle_alpha   90.00
_cell.angle_beta   90.00
_cell.angle_gamma   90.00
#
_symmetry.space_group_name_H-M   'P 1'
#
loop_
_entity.id
_entity.type
_entity.pdbx_description
1 polymer ?
#
loop_
_entity_poly.entity_id
_entity_poly.type
_entity_poly.pdbx_seq_one_letter_code
_entity_poly.pdbx_strand_id
1 'polypeptide(L)'
;MNNVGGVSAAMPDFPITKKRHGVEFLMDHRHLYVRNPKVQAMMRIRAKFLQAARCWFDEHGYTETHSPSFQTMACEGGSTLFNVEYFGREGVYLSQSWQLYAEAMI
;
A
#
# COMPACT_ATOMS: atom_id res chain seq x y z
N MET A 1 -36.16 6.73 -26.98
CA MET A 1 -36.07 6.86 -25.51
C MET A 1 -35.08 5.81 -25.02
N ASN A 2 -33.94 6.21 -24.47
CA ASN A 2 -32.88 5.27 -24.08
C ASN A 2 -33.31 4.47 -22.85
N ASN A 3 -33.46 3.15 -23.01
CA ASN A 3 -33.73 2.19 -21.95
C ASN A 3 -32.44 1.99 -21.13
N VAL A 4 -32.18 2.87 -20.17
CA VAL A 4 -31.09 2.65 -19.19
C VAL A 4 -31.68 1.86 -18.03
N GLY A 5 -31.50 0.54 -18.05
CA GLY A 5 -31.82 -0.32 -16.92
C GLY A 5 -30.81 -0.12 -15.79
N GLY A 6 -31.29 0.15 -14.57
CA GLY A 6 -30.41 0.21 -13.39
C GLY A 6 -29.83 -1.17 -13.09
N VAL A 7 -28.51 -1.26 -12.90
CA VAL A 7 -27.82 -2.52 -12.55
C VAL A 7 -27.83 -2.76 -11.04
N SER A 8 -27.49 -1.74 -10.26
CA SER A 8 -27.56 -1.76 -8.79
C SER A 8 -27.58 -0.33 -8.26
N ALA A 9 -28.54 -0.02 -7.39
CA ALA A 9 -28.64 1.28 -6.75
C ALA A 9 -27.73 1.35 -5.52
N ALA A 10 -27.09 2.50 -5.30
CA ALA A 10 -26.42 2.76 -4.04
C ALA A 10 -27.43 2.88 -2.89
N MET A 11 -26.99 2.58 -1.67
CA MET A 11 -27.81 2.84 -0.48
C MET A 11 -28.15 4.33 -0.38
N PRO A 12 -29.36 4.68 0.13
CA PRO A 12 -29.81 6.07 0.20
C PRO A 12 -28.88 7.01 1.00
N ASP A 13 -28.12 6.45 1.93
CA ASP A 13 -27.25 7.12 2.90
C ASP A 13 -25.76 7.12 2.49
N PHE A 14 -25.45 7.09 1.19
CA PHE A 14 -24.07 7.09 0.72
C PHE A 14 -23.25 8.25 1.35
N PRO A 15 -22.18 7.95 2.10
CA PRO A 15 -21.57 8.91 3.02
C PRO A 15 -20.80 10.02 2.30
N ILE A 16 -20.25 9.74 1.12
CA ILE A 16 -19.42 10.70 0.36
C ILE A 16 -20.29 11.43 -0.67
N THR A 17 -21.03 12.43 -0.21
CA THR A 17 -21.85 13.30 -1.07
C THR A 17 -21.02 14.27 -1.92
N LYS A 18 -21.64 14.91 -2.93
CA LYS A 18 -21.01 15.92 -3.82
C LYS A 18 -20.76 17.26 -3.11
N LYS A 19 -20.12 17.22 -1.95
CA LYS A 19 -19.63 18.38 -1.20
C LYS A 19 -18.19 18.11 -0.78
N ARG A 20 -17.51 19.15 -0.28
CA ARG A 20 -16.17 18.97 0.28
C ARG A 20 -16.28 18.25 1.63
N HIS A 21 -15.41 17.26 1.82
CA HIS A 21 -15.25 16.53 3.09
C HIS A 21 -13.83 16.72 3.61
N GLY A 22 -13.64 16.58 4.92
CA GLY A 22 -12.33 16.60 5.55
C GLY A 22 -11.50 15.36 5.18
N VAL A 23 -10.17 15.47 5.29
CA VAL A 23 -9.27 14.35 4.95
C VAL A 23 -9.50 13.15 5.86
N GLU A 24 -9.64 13.38 7.17
CA GLU A 24 -9.89 12.33 8.17
C GLU A 24 -11.15 11.51 7.83
N PHE A 25 -12.29 12.18 7.63
CA PHE A 25 -13.54 11.53 7.20
C PHE A 25 -13.37 10.68 5.92
N LEU A 26 -12.60 11.18 4.95
CA LEU A 26 -12.33 10.45 3.71
C LEU A 26 -11.39 9.25 3.91
N MET A 27 -10.52 9.28 4.93
CA MET A 27 -9.68 8.16 5.32
C MET A 27 -10.47 7.09 6.09
N ASP A 28 -11.42 7.48 6.95
CA ASP A 28 -12.34 6.51 7.58
C ASP A 28 -13.19 5.78 6.53
N HIS A 29 -13.56 6.48 5.46
CA HIS A 29 -14.30 5.92 4.32
C HIS A 29 -13.39 5.57 3.14
N ARG A 30 -12.10 5.26 3.38
CA ARG A 30 -11.09 5.07 2.32
C ARG A 30 -11.51 4.04 1.26
N HIS A 31 -12.18 2.97 1.71
CA HIS A 31 -12.70 1.88 0.89
C HIS A 31 -13.72 2.34 -0.16
N LEU A 32 -14.45 3.43 0.09
CA LEU A 32 -15.31 4.11 -0.89
C LEU A 32 -14.55 5.22 -1.62
N TYR A 33 -13.78 6.02 -0.89
CA TYR A 33 -13.06 7.18 -1.42
C TYR A 33 -12.02 6.80 -2.49
N VAL A 34 -11.53 5.55 -2.51
CA VAL A 34 -10.65 5.03 -3.58
C VAL A 34 -11.24 5.15 -4.97
N ARG A 35 -12.57 5.24 -5.09
CA ARG A 35 -13.30 5.40 -6.35
C ARG A 35 -13.26 6.84 -6.87
N ASN A 36 -12.80 7.81 -6.08
CA ASN A 36 -12.66 9.19 -6.54
C ASN A 36 -11.68 9.27 -7.74
N PRO A 37 -12.01 10.00 -8.83
CA PRO A 37 -11.17 10.05 -10.03
C PRO A 37 -9.72 10.47 -9.76
N LYS A 38 -9.49 11.41 -8.84
CA LYS A 38 -8.14 11.86 -8.46
C LYS A 38 -7.38 10.75 -7.76
N VAL A 39 -8.02 10.03 -6.83
CA VAL A 39 -7.41 8.91 -6.11
C VAL A 39 -7.10 7.75 -7.04
N GLN A 40 -8.00 7.42 -7.96
CA GLN A 40 -7.73 6.42 -8.99
C GLN A 40 -6.57 6.82 -9.90
N ALA A 41 -6.48 8.09 -10.30
CA ALA A 41 -5.37 8.59 -11.11
C ALA A 41 -4.03 8.41 -10.39
N MET A 42 -3.96 8.76 -9.09
CA MET A 42 -2.77 8.53 -8.27
C MET A 42 -2.37 7.05 -8.22
N MET A 43 -3.33 6.14 -8.06
CA MET A 43 -3.05 4.69 -8.04
C MET A 43 -2.55 4.18 -9.39
N ARG A 44 -3.13 4.66 -10.50
CA ARG A 44 -2.65 4.32 -11.86
C ARG A 44 -1.22 4.81 -12.10
N ILE A 45 -0.90 6.03 -11.67
CA ILE A 45 0.46 6.57 -11.75
C ILE A 45 1.43 5.73 -10.93
N ARG A 46 1.07 5.39 -9.68
CA ARG A 46 1.89 4.53 -8.82
C ARG A 46 2.17 3.17 -9.47
N ALA A 47 1.15 2.55 -10.07
CA ALA A 47 1.33 1.27 -10.78
C ALA A 47 2.31 1.41 -11.96
N LYS A 48 2.18 2.47 -12.76
CA LYS A 48 3.08 2.73 -13.89
C LYS A 48 4.51 3.07 -13.47
N PHE A 49 4.67 3.82 -12.38
CA PHE A 49 5.98 4.09 -11.82
C PHE A 49 6.68 2.80 -11.37
N LEU A 50 5.99 1.94 -10.62
CA LEU A 50 6.56 0.66 -10.17
C LEU A 50 6.90 -0.26 -11.34
N GLN A 51 6.05 -0.30 -12.38
CA GLN A 51 6.34 -1.04 -13.61
C GLN A 51 7.62 -0.53 -14.28
N ALA A 52 7.72 0.79 -14.48
CA ALA A 52 8.88 1.40 -15.14
C ALA A 52 10.17 1.19 -14.35
N ALA A 53 10.12 1.33 -13.02
CA ALA A 53 11.28 1.08 -12.15
C ALA A 53 11.78 -0.36 -12.28
N ARG A 54 10.88 -1.36 -12.23
CA ARG A 54 11.23 -2.77 -12.41
C ARG A 54 11.84 -3.05 -13.78
N CYS A 55 11.22 -2.54 -14.85
CA CYS A 55 11.76 -2.71 -16.21
C CYS A 55 13.16 -2.13 -16.33
N TRP A 56 13.42 -0.94 -15.77
CA TRP A 56 14.75 -0.36 -15.81
C TRP A 56 15.78 -1.24 -15.10
N PHE A 57 15.47 -1.75 -13.90
CA PHE A 57 16.38 -2.65 -13.17
C PHE A 57 16.66 -3.96 -13.93
N ASP A 58 15.62 -4.57 -14.50
CA ASP A 58 15.73 -5.79 -15.31
C ASP A 58 16.61 -5.57 -16.55
N GLU A 59 16.40 -4.47 -17.29
CA GLU A 59 17.21 -4.09 -18.46
C GLU A 59 18.69 -3.83 -18.12
N HIS A 60 19.01 -3.53 -16.86
CA HIS A 60 20.37 -3.30 -16.38
C HIS A 60 20.98 -4.52 -15.65
N GLY A 61 20.32 -5.68 -15.73
CA GLY A 61 20.85 -6.95 -15.20
C GLY A 61 20.68 -7.12 -13.69
N TYR A 62 19.85 -6.31 -13.03
CA TYR A 62 19.52 -6.51 -11.62
C TYR A 62 18.44 -7.59 -11.46
N THR A 63 18.52 -8.36 -10.37
CA THR A 63 17.52 -9.38 -10.01
C THR A 63 16.60 -8.84 -8.92
N GLU A 64 15.28 -8.87 -9.13
CA GLU A 64 14.29 -8.52 -8.10
C GLU A 64 14.31 -9.57 -6.98
N THR A 65 14.48 -9.14 -5.72
CA THR A 65 14.47 -10.01 -4.53
C THR A 65 13.48 -9.48 -3.49
N HIS A 66 12.93 -10.38 -2.68
CA HIS A 66 11.96 -10.04 -1.63
C HIS A 66 12.54 -10.36 -0.25
N SER A 67 12.73 -9.34 0.57
CA SER A 67 13.19 -9.49 1.95
C SER A 67 12.05 -9.85 2.92
N PRO A 68 12.32 -10.60 4.00
CA PRO A 68 11.34 -10.87 5.05
C PRO A 68 10.78 -9.58 5.66
N SER A 69 9.46 -9.54 5.87
CA SER A 69 8.80 -8.44 6.60
C SER A 69 8.86 -8.59 8.12
N PHE A 70 9.23 -9.77 8.62
CA PHE A 70 9.46 -10.05 10.03
C PHE A 70 10.94 -10.28 10.28
N GLN A 71 11.47 -9.65 11.32
CA GLN A 71 12.87 -9.74 11.72
C GLN A 71 13.01 -9.83 13.23
N THR A 72 14.11 -10.43 13.69
CA THR A 72 14.40 -10.60 15.12
C THR A 72 15.33 -9.53 15.68
N MET A 73 15.85 -8.65 14.82
CA MET A 73 16.82 -7.61 15.17
C MET A 73 16.43 -6.28 14.52
N ALA A 74 16.87 -5.17 15.12
CA ALA A 74 16.78 -3.85 14.50
C ALA A 74 17.77 -3.74 13.32
N CYS A 75 17.35 -3.11 12.23
CA CYS A 75 18.27 -2.78 11.13
C CYS A 75 19.23 -1.64 11.51
N GLU A 76 18.74 -0.67 12.29
CA GLU A 76 19.50 0.50 12.73
C GLU A 76 19.29 0.71 14.24
N GLY A 77 20.38 0.99 14.96
CA GLY A 77 20.35 1.24 16.41
C GLY A 77 19.54 2.50 16.76
N GLY A 78 18.72 2.42 17.81
CA GLY A 78 17.95 3.57 18.32
C GLY A 78 16.55 3.75 17.72
N SER A 79 16.12 2.85 16.84
CA SER A 79 14.81 2.90 16.20
C SER A 79 13.71 2.22 17.04
N THR A 80 12.49 2.74 16.99
CA THR A 80 11.32 2.09 17.62
C THR A 80 10.86 0.92 16.75
N LEU A 81 10.85 -0.29 17.31
CA LEU A 81 10.40 -1.50 16.63
C LEU A 81 8.92 -1.80 16.95
N PHE A 82 8.15 -2.17 15.93
CA PHE A 82 6.80 -2.69 16.12
C PHE A 82 6.86 -4.19 16.41
N ASN A 83 6.54 -4.58 17.64
CA ASN A 83 6.50 -5.98 18.07
C ASN A 83 5.31 -6.72 17.41
N VAL A 84 5.56 -7.96 16.98
CA VAL A 84 4.58 -8.87 16.41
C VAL A 84 4.47 -10.09 17.32
N GLU A 85 3.27 -10.35 17.84
CA GLU A 85 2.98 -11.60 18.54
C GLU A 85 3.02 -12.75 17.55
N TYR A 86 4.11 -13.53 17.60
CA TYR A 86 4.39 -14.54 16.58
C TYR A 86 4.47 -15.94 17.19
N PHE A 87 3.33 -16.63 17.25
CA PHE A 87 3.21 -17.99 17.79
C PHE A 87 3.78 -18.15 19.22
N GLY A 88 3.57 -17.17 20.09
CA GLY A 88 4.10 -17.16 21.45
C GLY A 88 5.62 -16.93 21.53
N ARG A 89 6.26 -16.56 20.41
CA ARG A 89 7.67 -16.13 20.38
C ARG A 89 7.75 -14.63 20.57
N GLU A 90 8.58 -14.22 21.53
CA GLU A 90 8.94 -12.83 21.72
C GLU A 90 10.09 -12.43 20.79
N GLY A 91 10.29 -11.12 20.63
CA GLY A 91 11.40 -10.58 19.85
C GLY A 91 11.24 -10.67 18.33
N VAL A 92 10.00 -10.77 17.83
CA VAL A 92 9.70 -10.65 16.40
C VAL A 92 9.15 -9.25 16.14
N TYR A 93 9.66 -8.59 15.10
CA TYR A 93 9.33 -7.21 14.78
C TYR A 93 9.04 -7.03 13.29
N LEU A 94 8.27 -6.00 12.95
CA LEU A 94 8.15 -5.56 11.56
C LEU A 94 9.48 -4.96 11.07
N SER A 95 9.86 -5.34 9.86
CA SER A 95 11.01 -4.77 9.18
C SER A 95 10.81 -3.29 8.86
N GLN A 96 11.84 -2.49 9.14
CA GLN A 96 11.86 -1.05 8.82
C GLN A 96 12.46 -0.78 7.44
N SER A 97 13.35 -1.66 6.98
CA SER A 97 14.06 -1.56 5.72
C SER A 97 14.52 -2.96 5.27
N TRP A 98 14.65 -3.12 3.96
CA TRP A 98 15.19 -4.32 3.34
C TRP A 98 16.72 -4.40 3.39
N GLN A 99 17.40 -3.32 3.83
CA GLN A 99 18.85 -3.12 3.74
C GLN A 99 19.69 -4.31 4.22
N LEU A 100 19.43 -4.86 5.40
CA LEU A 100 20.25 -5.97 5.93
C LEU A 100 20.20 -7.21 5.01
N TYR A 101 19.05 -7.49 4.41
CA TYR A 101 18.89 -8.59 3.47
C TYR A 101 19.42 -8.23 2.08
N ALA A 102 19.41 -6.94 1.71
CA ALA A 102 20.02 -6.42 0.49
C ALA A 102 21.51 -6.70 0.44
N GLU A 103 22.23 -6.34 1.52
CA GLU A 103 23.68 -6.43 1.62
C GLU A 103 24.16 -7.88 1.52
N ALA A 104 23.36 -8.84 1.97
CA ALA A 104 23.65 -10.26 1.84
C ALA A 104 23.42 -10.84 0.42
N MET A 105 22.75 -10.09 -0.47
CA MET A 105 22.40 -10.48 -1.84
C MET A 105 23.28 -9.80 -2.91
N ILE A 106 24.24 -8.98 -2.49
CA ILE A 106 25.28 -8.37 -3.33
C ILE A 106 26.50 -9.30 -3.35
#